data_AF-A0AA88IDM1-F1
#
_entry.id   AF-A0AA88IDM1-F1
#
_cell.length_a   1.000
_cell.length_b   1.000
_cell.length_c   1.000
_cell.angle_alpha   90.00
_cell.angle_beta   90.00
_cell.angle_gamma   90.00
#
_symmetry.space_group_name_H-M   'P 1'
#
loop_
_entity.id
_entity.type
_entity.pdbx_description
1 polymer ?
#
loop_
_entity_poly.entity_id
_entity_poly.type
_entity_poly.pdbx_seq_one_letter_code
_entity_poly.pdbx_strand_id
1 'polypeptide(L)'
;MCIFLPERKIKKVLDLVSKILRHESSTIENLAETLGVLVSTFPAVELGPLYYQKAESLKTQALKHAKSDFAARLTLTSDVISELQWWLNIANHASKAIEPRSIYKYLCNDASKLGWELVDEYSMRTATGEWSSEEKGFEINVLETKAVYLGLKCFSQDIRDTHVRLRSDNITSVAYINKMGETKSEFCYYFANRIWQLVL
;
A
#
# COMPACT_ATOMS: atom_id res chain seq x y z
N MET A 1 -17.18 -16.35 -0.37
CA MET A 1 -16.64 -16.83 0.93
C MET A 1 -15.55 -15.88 1.40
N CYS A 2 -15.41 -15.60 2.70
CA CYS A 2 -14.38 -14.69 3.24
C CYS A 2 -13.53 -15.39 4.31
N ILE A 3 -12.28 -14.94 4.46
CA ILE A 3 -11.36 -15.30 5.53
C ILE A 3 -11.44 -14.22 6.60
N PHE A 4 -11.52 -14.63 7.87
CA PHE A 4 -11.56 -13.75 9.03
C PHE A 4 -10.38 -14.02 9.95
N LEU A 5 -10.05 -13.05 10.81
CA LEU A 5 -9.07 -13.28 11.86
C LEU A 5 -9.64 -14.15 12.99
N PRO A 6 -8.89 -15.15 13.48
CA PRO A 6 -9.26 -15.83 14.73
C PRO A 6 -9.21 -14.86 15.91
N GLU A 7 -10.14 -14.99 16.86
CA GLU A 7 -10.22 -14.14 18.06
C GLU A 7 -8.88 -14.01 18.79
N ARG A 8 -8.12 -15.11 18.88
CA ARG A 8 -6.77 -15.11 19.48
C ARG A 8 -5.82 -14.14 18.77
N LYS A 9 -5.86 -14.07 17.44
CA LYS A 9 -5.03 -13.13 16.66
C LYS A 9 -5.52 -11.70 16.84
N ILE A 10 -6.84 -11.48 16.84
CA ILE A 10 -7.44 -10.15 17.07
C ILE A 10 -6.94 -9.61 18.42
N LYS A 11 -7.11 -10.37 19.50
CA LYS A 11 -6.64 -9.98 20.84
C LYS A 11 -5.14 -9.67 20.84
N LYS A 12 -4.32 -10.52 20.24
CA LYS A 12 -2.86 -10.31 20.18
C LYS A 12 -2.48 -9.02 19.44
N VAL A 13 -3.15 -8.70 18.33
CA VAL A 13 -2.95 -7.44 17.60
C VAL A 13 -3.32 -6.26 18.49
N LEU A 14 -4.52 -6.27 19.07
CA LEU A 14 -5.00 -5.18 19.93
C LEU A 14 -4.07 -4.95 21.13
N ASP A 15 -3.64 -6.01 21.81
CA ASP A 15 -2.75 -5.93 22.97
C ASP A 15 -1.39 -5.31 22.62
N LEU A 16 -0.72 -5.80 21.56
CA LEU A 16 0.60 -5.32 21.16
C LEU A 16 0.57 -3.90 20.62
N VAL A 17 -0.40 -3.59 19.74
CA VAL A 17 -0.54 -2.27 19.14
C VAL A 17 -0.90 -1.24 20.23
N SER A 18 -1.82 -1.55 21.14
CA SER A 18 -2.16 -0.67 22.26
C SER A 18 -0.96 -0.45 23.19
N LYS A 19 -0.17 -1.50 23.45
CA LYS A 19 1.03 -1.39 24.28
C LYS A 19 2.06 -0.43 23.66
N ILE A 20 2.31 -0.54 22.36
CA ILE A 20 3.23 0.37 21.66
C ILE A 20 2.72 1.80 21.67
N LEU A 21 1.43 2.02 21.39
CA LEU A 21 0.86 3.37 21.33
C LEU A 21 0.78 4.10 22.68
N ARG A 22 0.82 3.36 23.80
CA ARG A 22 0.81 3.96 25.15
C ARG A 22 2.13 4.62 25.55
N HIS A 23 3.22 4.32 24.86
CA HIS A 23 4.54 4.84 25.21
C HIS A 23 5.06 5.73 24.09
N GLU A 24 5.52 6.93 24.44
CA GLU A 24 6.15 7.86 23.48
C GLU A 24 7.42 7.27 22.85
N SER A 25 8.10 6.38 23.58
CA SER A 25 9.27 5.64 23.12
C SER A 25 9.11 4.15 23.35
N SER A 26 9.49 3.35 22.36
CA SER A 26 9.52 1.89 22.42
C SER A 26 10.87 1.37 21.93
N THR A 27 11.19 0.11 22.24
CA THR A 27 12.36 -0.55 21.66
C THR A 27 12.08 -0.96 20.22
N ILE A 28 13.14 -1.05 19.41
CA ILE A 28 13.05 -1.59 18.06
C ILE A 28 12.50 -3.02 18.08
N GLU A 29 12.91 -3.82 19.07
CA GLU A 29 12.41 -5.18 19.29
C GLU A 29 10.89 -5.23 19.45
N ASN A 30 10.30 -4.38 20.30
CA ASN A 30 8.85 -4.35 20.50
C ASN A 30 8.10 -4.03 19.20
N LEU A 31 8.61 -3.05 18.43
CA LEU A 31 8.04 -2.69 17.14
C LEU A 31 8.17 -3.86 16.14
N ALA A 32 9.33 -4.53 16.10
CA ALA A 32 9.55 -5.70 15.26
C ALA A 32 8.61 -6.86 15.60
N GLU A 33 8.40 -7.16 16.89
CA GLU A 33 7.47 -8.20 17.35
C GLU A 33 6.04 -7.88 16.90
N THR A 34 5.61 -6.62 17.11
CA THR A 34 4.28 -6.16 16.70
C THR A 34 4.10 -6.32 15.20
N LEU A 35 5.07 -5.85 14.40
CA LEU A 35 5.07 -5.97 12.96
C LEU A 35 5.02 -7.43 12.48
N GLY A 36 5.77 -8.33 13.12
CA GLY A 36 5.70 -9.77 12.82
C GLY A 36 4.31 -10.36 13.06
N VAL A 37 3.60 -9.92 14.11
CA VAL A 37 2.21 -10.32 14.34
C VAL A 37 1.29 -9.76 13.27
N LEU A 38 1.44 -8.49 12.87
CA LEU A 38 0.66 -7.87 11.80
C LEU A 38 0.86 -8.58 10.45
N VAL A 39 2.09 -8.91 10.06
CA VAL A 39 2.34 -9.67 8.83
C VAL A 39 1.61 -11.00 8.83
N SER A 40 1.54 -11.67 9.99
CA SER A 40 0.82 -12.94 10.11
C SER A 40 -0.69 -12.81 9.90
N THR A 41 -1.28 -11.61 9.94
CA THR A 41 -2.71 -11.37 9.75
C THR A 41 -3.08 -10.99 8.32
N PHE A 42 -2.11 -10.67 7.45
CA PHE A 42 -2.33 -10.27 6.06
C PHE A 42 -3.24 -11.20 5.22
N PRO A 43 -3.24 -12.54 5.42
CA PRO A 43 -4.19 -13.40 4.71
C PRO A 43 -5.66 -13.06 4.95
N ALA A 44 -6.00 -12.43 6.08
CA ALA A 44 -7.37 -12.05 6.44
C ALA A 44 -7.59 -10.52 6.52
N VAL A 45 -6.53 -9.72 6.45
CA VAL A 45 -6.58 -8.25 6.52
C VAL A 45 -6.11 -7.70 5.19
N GLU A 46 -7.05 -7.48 4.27
CA GLU A 46 -6.76 -7.16 2.87
C GLU A 46 -5.81 -5.96 2.70
N LEU A 47 -6.04 -4.88 3.46
CA LEU A 47 -5.23 -3.65 3.42
C LEU A 47 -4.06 -3.66 4.41
N GLY A 48 -3.84 -4.78 5.11
CA GLY A 48 -2.75 -4.91 6.07
C GLY A 48 -1.38 -4.52 5.51
N PRO A 49 -1.00 -4.95 4.30
CA PRO A 49 0.26 -4.54 3.67
C PRO A 49 0.38 -3.03 3.44
N LEU A 50 -0.73 -2.30 3.21
CA LEU A 50 -0.71 -0.85 3.01
C LEU A 50 -0.42 -0.10 4.32
N TYR A 51 -1.07 -0.51 5.42
CA TYR A 51 -0.95 0.12 6.75
C TYR A 51 0.15 -0.52 7.62
N TYR A 52 1.18 -1.06 6.98
CA TYR A 52 2.35 -1.68 7.62
C TYR A 52 3.66 -0.95 7.26
N GLN A 53 3.65 -0.24 6.13
CA GLN A 53 4.87 0.17 5.43
C GLN A 53 5.63 1.27 6.17
N LYS A 54 4.95 2.27 6.74
CA LYS A 54 5.65 3.35 7.44
C LYS A 54 6.28 2.82 8.71
N ALA A 55 5.59 1.94 9.43
CA ALA A 55 6.13 1.29 10.63
C ALA A 55 7.36 0.41 10.31
N GLU A 56 7.32 -0.36 9.22
CA GLU A 56 8.46 -1.17 8.78
C GLU A 56 9.66 -0.32 8.33
N SER A 57 9.40 0.79 7.62
CA SER A 57 10.41 1.75 7.23
C SER A 57 11.09 2.39 8.44
N LEU A 58 10.30 2.86 9.43
CA LEU A 58 10.81 3.42 10.68
C LEU A 58 11.69 2.42 11.43
N LYS A 59 11.22 1.17 11.58
CA LYS A 59 12.00 0.09 12.22
C LYS A 59 13.33 -0.14 11.48
N THR A 60 13.30 -0.22 10.15
CA THR A 60 14.49 -0.46 9.33
C THR A 60 15.50 0.68 9.44
N GLN A 61 15.04 1.94 9.43
CA GLN A 61 15.90 3.11 9.61
C GLN A 61 16.51 3.13 11.02
N ALA A 62 15.70 2.90 12.05
CA ALA A 62 16.17 2.84 13.44
C ALA A 62 17.25 1.76 13.62
N LEU A 63 17.07 0.57 13.04
CA LEU A 63 18.08 -0.50 13.07
C LEU A 63 19.40 -0.09 12.41
N LYS A 64 19.35 0.58 11.26
CA LYS A 64 20.56 1.08 10.58
C LYS A 64 21.32 2.07 11.46
N HIS A 65 20.62 3.00 12.11
CA HIS A 65 21.23 3.99 13.01
C HIS A 65 21.78 3.34 14.29
N ALA A 66 21.07 2.37 14.84
CA ALA A 66 21.45 1.64 16.05
C ALA A 66 22.49 0.53 15.79
N LYS A 67 23.02 0.40 14.57
CA LYS A 67 23.97 -0.67 14.19
C LYS A 67 23.43 -2.08 14.51
N SER A 68 22.16 -2.30 14.18
CA SER A 68 21.43 -3.55 14.42
C SER A 68 21.16 -3.89 15.90
N ASP A 69 21.30 -2.93 16.82
CA ASP A 69 20.87 -3.11 18.21
C ASP A 69 19.34 -3.01 18.32
N PHE A 70 18.67 -4.15 18.57
CA PHE A 70 17.23 -4.22 18.76
C PHE A 70 16.76 -3.66 20.11
N ALA A 71 17.64 -3.57 21.11
CA ALA A 71 17.33 -2.98 22.41
C ALA A 71 17.30 -1.45 22.37
N ALA A 72 17.86 -0.84 21.30
CA ALA A 72 17.83 0.59 21.11
C ALA A 72 16.38 1.11 21.05
N ARG A 73 16.22 2.34 21.53
CA ARG A 73 14.93 3.04 21.58
C ARG A 73 14.67 3.82 20.29
N LEU A 74 13.40 3.88 19.91
CA LEU A 74 12.90 4.74 18.85
C LEU A 74 11.67 5.54 19.35
N THR A 75 11.41 6.64 18.65
CA THR A 75 10.20 7.45 18.83
C THR A 75 9.28 7.21 17.64
N LEU A 76 8.00 6.96 17.90
CA LEU A 76 7.02 6.77 16.84
C LEU A 76 6.73 8.10 16.15
N THR A 77 6.72 8.10 14.82
CA THR A 77 6.27 9.26 14.04
C THR A 77 4.74 9.31 14.03
N SER A 78 4.17 10.49 13.76
CA SER A 78 2.70 10.68 13.61
C SER A 78 2.11 9.75 12.55
N ASP A 79 2.86 9.52 11.48
CA ASP A 79 2.54 8.60 10.40
C ASP A 79 2.40 7.14 10.87
N VAL A 80 3.37 6.66 11.66
CA VAL A 80 3.36 5.31 12.22
C VAL A 80 2.25 5.15 13.26
N ILE A 81 2.03 6.19 14.08
CA ILE A 81 0.91 6.22 15.03
C ILE A 81 -0.42 6.07 14.28
N SER A 82 -0.59 6.77 13.16
CA SER A 82 -1.81 6.69 12.34
C SER A 82 -2.03 5.29 11.76
N GLU A 83 -0.98 4.63 11.25
CA GLU A 83 -1.05 3.24 10.79
C GLU A 83 -1.45 2.28 11.92
N LEU A 84 -0.80 2.39 13.08
CA LEU A 84 -1.09 1.55 14.23
C LEU A 84 -2.51 1.78 14.77
N GLN A 85 -3.01 3.02 14.75
CA GLN A 85 -4.40 3.31 15.11
C GLN A 85 -5.39 2.69 14.12
N TRP A 86 -5.08 2.69 12.82
CA TRP A 86 -5.90 2.00 11.82
C TRP A 86 -6.03 0.49 12.14
N TRP A 87 -4.95 -0.15 12.61
CA TRP A 87 -4.99 -1.54 13.05
C TRP A 87 -5.95 -1.79 14.22
N LEU A 88 -6.02 -0.88 15.20
CA LEU A 88 -6.97 -0.99 16.30
C LEU A 88 -8.42 -0.93 15.81
N ASN A 89 -8.68 -0.11 14.79
CA ASN A 89 -10.02 0.06 14.22
C ASN A 89 -10.47 -1.15 13.39
N ILE A 90 -9.55 -1.75 12.61
CA ILE A 90 -9.92 -2.81 11.67
C ILE A 90 -9.86 -4.22 12.28
N ALA A 91 -9.07 -4.47 13.32
CA ALA A 91 -8.76 -5.83 13.77
C ALA A 91 -10.00 -6.69 14.08
N ASN A 92 -11.06 -6.10 14.63
CA ASN A 92 -12.31 -6.81 14.95
C ASN A 92 -13.21 -7.07 13.73
N HIS A 93 -13.00 -6.33 12.63
CA HIS A 93 -13.88 -6.32 11.46
C HIS A 93 -13.17 -6.80 10.19
N ALA A 94 -11.86 -7.08 10.28
CA ALA A 94 -11.05 -7.45 9.15
C ALA A 94 -11.53 -8.77 8.55
N SER A 95 -11.73 -8.72 7.24
CA SER A 95 -11.98 -9.90 6.44
C SER A 95 -11.39 -9.71 5.05
N LYS A 96 -11.14 -10.82 4.37
CA LYS A 96 -10.71 -10.83 2.97
C LYS A 96 -11.56 -11.81 2.18
N ALA A 97 -12.13 -11.36 1.07
CA ALA A 97 -12.85 -12.25 0.16
C ALA A 97 -11.90 -13.28 -0.46
N ILE A 98 -12.30 -14.55 -0.49
CA ILE A 98 -11.54 -15.63 -1.12
C ILE A 98 -11.65 -15.51 -2.64
N GLU A 99 -12.84 -15.18 -3.11
CA GLU A 99 -13.12 -14.99 -4.52
C GLU A 99 -13.24 -13.49 -4.80
N PRO A 100 -12.50 -12.97 -5.79
CA PRO A 100 -12.68 -11.60 -6.20
C PRO A 100 -14.09 -11.40 -6.77
N ARG A 101 -14.64 -10.19 -6.62
CA ARG A 101 -15.91 -9.80 -7.23
C ARG A 101 -15.82 -9.94 -8.76
N SER A 102 -16.97 -9.97 -9.45
CA SER A 102 -16.98 -9.88 -10.91
C SER A 102 -16.28 -8.61 -11.37
N ILE A 103 -15.39 -8.72 -12.36
CA ILE A 103 -14.66 -7.57 -12.91
C ILE A 103 -15.65 -6.67 -13.63
N TYR A 104 -15.69 -5.40 -13.23
CA TYR A 104 -16.53 -4.38 -13.84
C TYR A 104 -15.85 -3.71 -15.03
N LYS A 105 -14.54 -3.44 -14.92
CA LYS A 105 -13.76 -2.77 -15.97
C LYS A 105 -12.38 -3.39 -16.14
N TYR A 106 -11.90 -3.34 -17.37
CA TYR A 106 -10.53 -3.69 -17.74
C TYR A 106 -9.86 -2.42 -18.25
N LEU A 107 -8.80 -2.00 -17.56
CA LEU A 107 -8.05 -0.80 -17.91
C LEU A 107 -6.63 -1.23 -18.30
N CYS A 108 -6.13 -0.71 -19.42
CA CYS A 108 -4.74 -0.87 -19.85
C CYS A 108 -4.01 0.46 -19.72
N ASN A 109 -2.85 0.47 -19.09
CA ASN A 109 -1.94 1.63 -19.14
C ASN A 109 -0.78 1.39 -20.10
N ASP A 110 -0.29 2.50 -20.65
CA ASP A 110 0.99 2.59 -21.34
C ASP A 110 1.61 3.95 -20.98
N ALA A 111 2.94 3.98 -20.87
CA ALA A 111 3.69 5.19 -20.65
C ALA A 111 4.94 5.23 -21.52
N SER A 112 5.21 6.41 -22.08
CA SER A 112 6.46 6.69 -22.79
C SER A 112 7.14 7.91 -22.17
N LYS A 113 8.28 8.32 -22.75
CA LYS A 113 8.93 9.58 -22.37
C LYS A 113 8.16 10.82 -22.83
N LEU A 114 7.16 10.69 -23.70
CA LEU A 114 6.37 11.81 -24.19
C LEU A 114 5.14 12.06 -23.34
N GLY A 115 4.46 10.99 -22.94
CA GLY A 115 3.22 11.07 -22.18
C GLY A 115 2.76 9.70 -21.70
N TRP A 116 1.50 9.65 -21.29
CA TRP A 116 0.86 8.47 -20.75
C TRP A 116 -0.56 8.31 -21.26
N GLU A 117 -1.07 7.10 -21.13
CA GLU A 117 -2.47 6.80 -21.34
C GLU A 117 -2.99 5.71 -20.39
N LEU A 118 -4.30 5.74 -20.16
CA LEU A 118 -5.07 4.68 -19.55
C LEU A 118 -6.36 4.50 -20.36
N VAL A 119 -6.52 3.32 -20.94
CA VAL A 119 -7.61 2.98 -21.86
C VAL A 119 -8.55 1.99 -21.20
N ASP A 120 -9.85 2.28 -21.21
CA ASP A 120 -10.88 1.28 -20.94
C ASP A 120 -11.09 0.43 -22.20
N GLU A 121 -10.75 -0.85 -22.12
CA GLU A 121 -10.70 -1.75 -23.28
C GLU A 121 -12.06 -1.97 -23.96
N TYR A 122 -13.16 -1.75 -23.24
CA TYR A 122 -14.50 -2.03 -23.75
C TYR A 122 -15.17 -0.77 -24.28
N SER A 123 -15.13 0.31 -23.49
CA SER A 123 -15.72 1.58 -23.91
C SER A 123 -14.84 2.36 -24.87
N MET A 124 -13.57 1.98 -25.02
CA MET A 124 -12.54 2.71 -25.77
C MET A 124 -12.35 4.14 -25.29
N ARG A 125 -12.81 4.46 -24.07
CA ARG A 125 -12.54 5.74 -23.43
C ARG A 125 -11.08 5.76 -22.98
N THR A 126 -10.39 6.82 -23.33
CA THR A 126 -8.97 7.01 -23.00
C THR A 126 -8.81 8.24 -22.11
N ALA A 127 -8.05 8.09 -21.03
CA ALA A 127 -7.43 9.19 -20.33
C ALA A 127 -5.98 9.28 -20.80
N THR A 128 -5.51 10.47 -21.15
CA THR A 128 -4.13 10.68 -21.61
C THR A 128 -3.63 12.05 -21.16
N GLY A 129 -2.31 12.20 -21.12
CA GLY A 129 -1.67 13.47 -20.86
C GLY A 129 -0.18 13.44 -21.21
N GLU A 130 0.41 14.62 -21.28
CA GLU A 130 1.86 14.78 -21.44
C GLU A 130 2.54 14.92 -20.09
N TRP A 131 3.82 14.56 -20.05
CA TRP A 131 4.68 14.80 -18.88
C TRP A 131 5.21 16.23 -18.86
N SER A 132 5.33 16.80 -17.67
CA SER A 132 6.10 18.02 -17.47
C SER A 132 7.59 17.79 -17.80
N SER A 133 8.34 18.87 -18.03
CA SER A 133 9.79 18.78 -18.30
C SER A 133 10.55 18.03 -17.20
N GLU A 134 10.16 18.22 -15.95
CA GLU A 134 10.73 17.52 -14.79
C GLU A 134 10.35 16.04 -14.79
N GLU A 135 9.08 15.73 -15.08
CA GLU A 135 8.56 14.36 -15.07
C GLU A 135 9.20 13.50 -16.16
N LYS A 136 9.49 14.07 -17.34
CA LYS A 136 10.23 13.38 -18.42
C LYS A 136 11.58 12.82 -17.96
N GLY A 137 12.17 13.40 -16.90
CA GLY A 137 13.40 12.94 -16.28
C GLY A 137 13.27 11.63 -15.49
N PHE A 138 12.06 11.21 -15.09
CA PHE A 138 11.86 10.01 -14.29
C PHE A 138 12.12 8.71 -15.07
N GLU A 139 12.55 7.67 -14.37
CA GLU A 139 12.70 6.33 -14.93
C GLU A 139 11.36 5.79 -15.44
N ILE A 140 11.41 4.94 -16.46
CA ILE A 140 10.20 4.42 -17.11
C ILE A 140 9.27 3.70 -16.12
N ASN A 141 9.81 2.95 -15.15
CA ASN A 141 9.02 2.29 -14.11
C ASN A 141 8.19 3.28 -13.26
N VAL A 142 8.76 4.46 -12.97
CA VAL A 142 8.06 5.52 -12.22
C VAL A 142 6.96 6.13 -13.08
N LEU A 143 7.25 6.39 -14.36
CA LEU A 143 6.28 6.93 -15.32
C LEU A 143 5.10 5.99 -15.52
N GLU A 144 5.35 4.69 -15.62
CA GLU A 144 4.31 3.66 -15.73
C GLU A 144 3.41 3.61 -14.50
N THR A 145 3.99 3.56 -13.29
CA THR A 145 3.19 3.57 -12.05
C THR A 145 2.42 4.88 -11.91
N LYS A 146 3.00 6.01 -12.34
CA LYS A 146 2.35 7.32 -12.34
C LYS A 146 1.21 7.42 -13.36
N ALA A 147 1.37 6.86 -14.55
CA ALA A 147 0.35 6.80 -15.59
C ALA A 147 -0.92 6.14 -15.06
N VAL A 148 -0.77 5.01 -14.35
CA VAL A 148 -1.87 4.34 -13.65
C VAL A 148 -2.57 5.29 -12.69
N TYR A 149 -1.83 5.96 -11.81
CA TYR A 149 -2.40 6.89 -10.82
C TYR A 149 -3.20 8.02 -11.50
N LEU A 150 -2.63 8.66 -12.52
CA LEU A 150 -3.28 9.77 -13.21
C LEU A 150 -4.51 9.28 -13.99
N GLY A 151 -4.39 8.16 -14.68
CA GLY A 151 -5.51 7.55 -15.40
C GLY A 151 -6.65 7.20 -14.46
N LEU A 152 -6.38 6.50 -13.36
CA LEU A 152 -7.42 6.14 -12.39
C LEU A 152 -8.10 7.39 -11.79
N LYS A 153 -7.40 8.51 -11.63
CA LYS A 153 -8.03 9.78 -11.24
C LYS A 153 -9.08 10.24 -12.26
N CYS A 154 -8.77 10.14 -13.55
CA CYS A 154 -9.71 10.48 -14.62
C CYS A 154 -10.94 9.55 -14.67
N PHE A 155 -10.80 8.30 -14.21
CA PHE A 155 -11.88 7.32 -14.13
C PHE A 155 -12.51 7.21 -12.73
N SER A 156 -12.10 8.03 -11.76
CA SER A 156 -12.44 7.87 -10.33
C SER A 156 -13.94 7.76 -10.04
N GLN A 157 -14.78 8.49 -10.77
CA GLN A 157 -16.24 8.42 -10.64
C GLN A 157 -16.82 7.11 -11.16
N ASP A 158 -16.22 6.52 -12.21
CA ASP A 158 -16.73 5.32 -12.87
C ASP A 158 -16.32 4.02 -12.18
N ILE A 159 -15.25 4.06 -11.38
CA ILE A 159 -14.62 2.86 -10.79
C ILE A 159 -14.91 2.68 -9.30
N ARG A 160 -15.61 3.64 -8.67
CA ARG A 160 -15.90 3.62 -7.24
C ARG A 160 -16.66 2.37 -6.83
N ASP A 161 -16.21 1.70 -5.77
CA ASP A 161 -16.80 0.48 -5.21
C ASP A 161 -16.91 -0.69 -6.21
N THR A 162 -16.16 -0.65 -7.32
CA THR A 162 -16.13 -1.67 -8.36
C THR A 162 -14.83 -2.46 -8.37
N HIS A 163 -14.85 -3.65 -8.94
CA HIS A 163 -13.62 -4.41 -9.19
C HIS A 163 -13.07 -4.07 -10.57
N VAL A 164 -11.93 -3.37 -10.58
CA VAL A 164 -11.20 -3.02 -11.80
C VAL A 164 -10.01 -3.94 -11.97
N ARG A 165 -9.85 -4.50 -13.18
CA ARG A 165 -8.63 -5.19 -13.58
C ARG A 165 -7.75 -4.24 -14.38
N LEU A 166 -6.65 -3.83 -13.76
CA LEU A 166 -5.61 -3.08 -14.43
C LEU A 166 -4.62 -4.03 -15.12
N ARG A 167 -4.23 -3.70 -16.35
CA ARG A 167 -3.20 -4.40 -17.13
C ARG A 167 -2.09 -3.41 -17.47
N SER A 168 -0.86 -3.85 -17.22
CA SER A 168 0.36 -3.13 -17.56
C SER A 168 1.37 -4.15 -18.06
N ASP A 169 2.14 -3.79 -19.07
CA ASP A 169 3.30 -4.55 -19.53
C ASP A 169 4.53 -4.33 -18.63
N ASN A 170 4.55 -3.25 -17.84
CA ASN A 170 5.60 -2.94 -16.89
C ASN A 170 5.48 -3.79 -15.61
N ILE A 171 6.24 -4.89 -15.57
CA ILE A 171 6.29 -5.85 -14.45
C ILE A 171 6.58 -5.16 -13.11
N THR A 172 7.41 -4.11 -13.11
CA THR A 172 7.73 -3.34 -11.91
C THR A 172 6.48 -2.67 -11.34
N SER A 173 5.72 -1.95 -12.17
CA SER A 173 4.49 -1.27 -11.78
C SER A 173 3.45 -2.27 -11.27
N VAL A 174 3.28 -3.41 -11.94
CA VAL A 174 2.43 -4.51 -11.48
C VAL A 174 2.85 -4.98 -10.08
N ALA A 175 4.15 -5.15 -9.84
CA ALA A 175 4.66 -5.58 -8.54
C ALA A 175 4.41 -4.54 -7.44
N TYR A 176 4.67 -3.25 -7.69
CA TYR A 176 4.42 -2.18 -6.71
C TYR A 176 2.94 -2.08 -6.34
N ILE A 177 2.04 -2.10 -7.34
CA ILE A 177 0.60 -1.99 -7.09
C ILE A 177 0.10 -3.22 -6.32
N ASN A 178 0.44 -4.43 -6.75
CA ASN A 178 -0.04 -5.66 -6.09
C ASN A 178 0.50 -5.83 -4.66
N LYS A 179 1.70 -5.31 -4.37
CA LYS A 179 2.28 -5.30 -3.02
C LYS A 179 1.94 -4.02 -2.23
N MET A 180 1.02 -3.21 -2.73
CA MET A 180 0.56 -1.97 -2.10
C MET A 180 1.65 -0.93 -1.81
N GLY A 181 2.77 -0.98 -2.52
CA GLY A 181 3.90 -0.08 -2.35
C GLY A 181 5.19 -0.75 -1.86
N GLU A 182 5.16 -2.01 -1.41
CA GLU A 182 6.34 -2.68 -0.85
C GLU A 182 7.43 -2.95 -1.92
N THR A 183 8.37 -2.02 -2.17
CA THR A 183 9.68 -2.23 -2.85
C THR A 183 10.60 -0.97 -2.88
N LYS A 184 11.82 -1.15 -3.39
CA LYS A 184 13.06 -0.34 -3.25
C LYS A 184 13.05 1.13 -3.74
N SER A 185 12.12 1.53 -4.59
CA SER A 185 12.05 2.86 -5.22
C SER A 185 11.02 3.72 -4.51
N GLU A 186 11.47 4.85 -3.96
CA GLU A 186 10.64 5.80 -3.24
C GLU A 186 9.52 6.38 -4.12
N PHE A 187 9.80 6.67 -5.39
CA PHE A 187 8.80 7.24 -6.30
C PHE A 187 7.74 6.22 -6.73
N CYS A 188 8.12 4.97 -7.02
CA CYS A 188 7.14 3.93 -7.33
C CYS A 188 6.27 3.62 -6.09
N TYR A 189 6.89 3.53 -4.91
CA TYR A 189 6.19 3.44 -3.63
C TYR A 189 5.15 4.57 -3.48
N TYR A 190 5.58 5.82 -3.73
CA TYR A 190 4.73 7.00 -3.60
C TYR A 190 3.47 6.92 -4.47
N PHE A 191 3.61 6.57 -5.75
CA PHE A 191 2.46 6.46 -6.65
C PHE A 191 1.60 5.23 -6.35
N ALA A 192 2.19 4.08 -6.01
CA ALA A 192 1.43 2.89 -5.62
C ALA A 192 0.57 3.14 -4.37
N ASN A 193 1.12 3.81 -3.35
CA ASN A 193 0.36 4.18 -2.16
C ASN A 193 -0.82 5.09 -2.52
N ARG A 194 -0.59 6.11 -3.38
CA ARG A 194 -1.65 7.01 -3.85
C ARG A 194 -2.72 6.32 -4.70
N ILE A 195 -2.36 5.30 -5.48
CA ILE A 195 -3.33 4.48 -6.21
C ILE A 195 -4.27 3.81 -5.22
N TRP A 196 -3.74 3.16 -4.19
CA TRP A 196 -4.58 2.51 -3.18
C TRP A 196 -5.43 3.52 -2.40
N GLN A 197 -4.87 4.65 -1.98
CA GLN A 197 -5.63 5.71 -1.31
C GLN A 197 -6.73 6.34 -2.18
N LEU A 198 -6.64 6.23 -3.51
CA LEU A 198 -7.66 6.74 -4.44
C LEU A 198 -8.85 5.79 -4.59
N VAL A 199 -8.64 4.48 -4.44
CA VAL A 199 -9.64 3.44 -4.72
C VAL A 199 -10.25 2.82 -3.46
N LEU A 200 -9.84 3.29 -2.28
CA LEU A 200 -10.42 2.97 -0.97
C LEU A 200 -11.48 3.99 -0.56
#